data_AF-A0A5R8Q8Z0-F1
#
_entry.id   AF-A0A5R8Q8Z0-F1
#
_cell.length_a   1.000
_cell.length_b   1.000
_cell.length_c   1.000
_cell.angle_alpha   90.00
_cell.angle_beta   90.00
_cell.angle_gamma   90.00
#
_symmetry.space_group_name_H-M   'P 1'
#
loop_
_entity.id
_entity.type
_entity.pdbx_description
1 polymer ?
#
loop_
_entity_poly.entity_id
_entity_poly.type
_entity_poly.pdbx_seq_one_letter_code
_entity_poly.pdbx_strand_id
1 'polypeptide(L)'
;MDRAKVAKNGVLLNTVLIAVALIIWGAFFVLNNFGSAQITFFVWIVYMVVAAVLLVLSILTFIQLQKNNIKGGALLLASAIVMMVFSVFAFVIGLITIILSGLSMRKIKESQQEMEFKEELAAE
;
A
#
# COMPACT_ATOMS: atom_id res chain seq x y z
N MET A 1 10.09 20.71 -2.19
CA MET A 1 9.77 19.54 -1.35
C MET A 1 10.73 18.44 -1.73
N ASP A 2 11.41 17.84 -0.77
CA ASP A 2 12.54 16.94 -1.05
C ASP A 2 12.09 15.64 -1.71
N ARG A 3 12.61 15.31 -2.91
CA ARG A 3 12.18 14.12 -3.67
C ARG A 3 12.42 12.83 -2.89
N ALA A 4 13.52 12.76 -2.14
CA ALA A 4 13.84 11.65 -1.24
C ALA A 4 12.79 11.46 -0.12
N LYS A 5 12.23 12.56 0.40
CA LYS A 5 11.18 12.51 1.43
C LYS A 5 9.86 11.97 0.86
N VAL A 6 9.53 12.34 -0.38
CA VAL A 6 8.33 11.85 -1.09
C VAL A 6 8.42 10.35 -1.36
N ALA A 7 9.57 9.88 -1.84
CA ALA A 7 9.82 8.46 -2.06
C ALA A 7 9.74 7.66 -0.74
N LYS A 8 10.35 8.18 0.34
CA LYS A 8 10.30 7.55 1.67
C LYS A 8 8.87 7.42 2.21
N ASN A 9 8.03 8.44 2.01
CA ASN A 9 6.62 8.38 2.39
C ASN A 9 5.85 7.32 1.58
N GLY A 10 6.13 7.18 0.28
CA GLY A 10 5.53 6.12 -0.55
C GLY A 10 5.92 4.71 -0.10
N VAL A 11 7.19 4.49 0.24
CA VAL A 11 7.66 3.20 0.80
C VAL A 11 7.00 2.92 2.15
N LEU A 12 6.93 3.91 3.04
CA LEU A 12 6.32 3.77 4.35
C LEU A 12 4.84 3.38 4.25
N LEU A 13 4.10 4.02 3.34
CA LEU A 13 2.68 3.70 3.11
C LEU A 13 2.49 2.27 2.56
N ASN A 14 3.37 1.81 1.66
CA ASN A 14 3.39 0.42 1.20
C ASN A 14 3.66 -0.57 2.34
N THR A 15 4.60 -0.25 3.24
CA THR A 15 4.86 -1.09 4.43
C THR A 15 3.65 -1.15 5.35
N VAL A 16 2.98 -0.02 5.58
CA VAL A 16 1.75 0.03 6.39
C VAL A 16 0.63 -0.80 5.75
N LEU A 17 0.43 -0.70 4.43
CA LEU A 17 -0.57 -1.51 3.72
C LEU A 17 -0.32 -3.02 3.90
N ILE A 18 0.93 -3.47 3.80
CA ILE A 18 1.30 -4.87 4.02
C ILE A 18 1.05 -5.29 5.47
N ALA A 19 1.48 -4.48 6.44
CA ALA A 19 1.30 -4.78 7.86
C ALA A 19 -0.19 -4.88 8.22
N VAL A 20 -1.01 -3.94 7.75
CA VAL A 20 -2.46 -3.94 7.97
C VAL A 20 -3.10 -5.16 7.33
N ALA A 21 -2.72 -5.52 6.09
CA ALA A 21 -3.23 -6.72 5.44
C ALA A 21 -2.94 -8.01 6.24
N LEU A 22 -1.72 -8.14 6.79
CA LEU A 22 -1.33 -9.31 7.61
C LEU A 22 -2.07 -9.35 8.95
N ILE A 23 -2.16 -8.22 9.65
CA ILE A 23 -2.89 -8.12 10.93
C ILE A 23 -4.34 -8.53 10.73
N ILE A 24 -4.96 -8.07 9.65
CA ILE A 24 -6.38 -8.30 9.39
C ILE A 24 -6.63 -9.72 8.92
N TRP A 25 -5.73 -10.28 8.11
CA TRP A 25 -5.78 -11.70 7.78
C TRP A 25 -5.69 -12.57 9.04
N GLY A 26 -4.74 -12.28 9.94
CA GLY A 26 -4.61 -12.98 11.24
C GLY A 26 -5.85 -12.81 12.13
N ALA A 27 -6.39 -11.59 12.23
CA ALA A 27 -7.60 -11.31 13.00
C ALA A 27 -8.80 -12.08 12.47
N PHE A 28 -9.05 -12.08 11.15
CA PHE A 28 -10.13 -12.85 10.54
C PHE A 28 -9.92 -14.36 10.66
N PHE A 29 -8.68 -14.85 10.61
CA PHE A 29 -8.39 -16.27 10.85
C PHE A 29 -8.80 -16.67 12.27
N VAL A 30 -8.38 -15.91 13.29
CA VAL A 30 -8.75 -16.19 14.69
C VAL A 30 -10.26 -16.03 14.91
N LEU A 31 -10.86 -14.96 14.38
CA LEU A 31 -12.27 -14.66 14.59
C LEU A 31 -13.23 -15.61 13.88
N ASN A 32 -12.88 -16.13 12.71
CA ASN A 32 -13.70 -17.14 12.04
C ASN A 32 -13.63 -18.51 12.73
N ASN A 33 -12.52 -18.84 13.40
CA ASN A 33 -12.36 -20.14 14.08
C ASN A 33 -12.77 -20.12 15.56
N PHE A 34 -12.64 -18.97 16.22
CA PHE A 34 -12.80 -18.86 17.69
C PHE A 34 -13.62 -17.64 18.14
N GLY A 35 -14.01 -16.75 17.22
CA GLY A 35 -14.68 -15.50 17.53
C GLY A 35 -16.21 -15.59 17.45
N SER A 36 -16.88 -14.69 18.17
CA SER A 36 -18.34 -14.51 18.02
C SER A 36 -18.66 -13.65 16.79
N ALA A 37 -19.81 -13.88 16.18
CA ALA A 37 -20.25 -13.13 15.00
C ALA A 37 -20.28 -11.61 15.21
N GLN A 38 -20.60 -11.16 16.43
CA GLN A 38 -20.60 -9.73 16.80
C GLN A 38 -19.20 -9.11 16.78
N ILE A 39 -18.19 -9.82 17.30
CA ILE A 39 -16.80 -9.33 17.30
C ILE A 39 -16.26 -9.34 15.87
N THR A 40 -16.54 -10.39 15.10
CA THR A 40 -16.16 -10.48 13.68
C THR A 40 -16.75 -9.32 12.86
N PHE A 41 -18.01 -8.98 13.09
CA PHE A 41 -18.67 -7.85 12.42
C PHE A 41 -18.06 -6.50 12.82
N PHE A 42 -17.76 -6.30 14.11
CA PHE A 42 -17.11 -5.06 14.57
C PHE A 42 -15.72 -4.89 13.95
N VAL A 43 -14.91 -5.95 13.92
CA VAL A 43 -13.56 -5.94 13.31
C VAL A 43 -13.63 -5.69 11.80
N TRP A 44 -14.67 -6.20 11.12
CA TRP A 44 -14.92 -5.91 9.72
C TRP A 44 -15.23 -4.43 9.46
N ILE A 45 -16.06 -3.79 10.29
CA ILE A 45 -16.34 -2.35 10.19
C ILE A 45 -15.06 -1.52 10.40
N VAL A 46 -14.29 -1.84 11.46
CA VAL A 46 -13.02 -1.13 11.73
C VAL A 46 -12.08 -1.28 10.54
N TYR A 47 -12.01 -2.47 9.93
CA TYR A 47 -11.21 -2.67 8.72
C TYR A 47 -11.67 -1.79 7.55
N MET A 48 -12.97 -1.70 7.27
CA MET A 48 -13.47 -0.83 6.20
C MET A 48 -13.06 0.63 6.41
N VAL A 49 -13.16 1.14 7.63
CA VAL A 49 -12.75 2.50 7.97
C VAL A 49 -11.25 2.70 7.73
N VAL A 50 -10.42 1.77 8.21
CA VAL A 50 -8.95 1.82 8.02
C VAL A 50 -8.58 1.74 6.54
N ALA A 51 -9.23 0.87 5.76
CA ALA A 51 -9.00 0.75 4.33
C ALA A 51 -9.36 2.03 3.57
N ALA A 52 -10.48 2.68 3.92
CA ALA A 52 -10.89 3.95 3.33
C ALA A 52 -9.87 5.07 3.62
N VAL A 53 -9.38 5.17 4.87
CA VAL A 53 -8.35 6.15 5.25
C VAL A 53 -7.06 5.91 4.47
N LEU A 54 -6.62 4.66 4.36
CA LEU A 54 -5.41 4.31 3.62
C LEU A 54 -5.55 4.58 2.12
N LEU A 55 -6.74 4.39 1.55
CA LEU A 55 -7.01 4.76 0.16
C LEU A 55 -6.87 6.27 -0.07
N VAL A 56 -7.40 7.10 0.83
CA VAL A 56 -7.24 8.56 0.75
C VAL A 56 -5.76 8.96 0.84
N LEU A 57 -5.02 8.39 1.78
CA LEU A 57 -3.57 8.64 1.91
C LEU A 57 -2.78 8.17 0.69
N SER A 58 -3.18 7.05 0.08
CA SER A 58 -2.58 6.53 -1.16
C SER A 58 -2.85 7.45 -2.35
N ILE A 59 -4.06 8.03 -2.46
CA ILE A 59 -4.38 9.02 -3.50
C ILE A 59 -3.52 10.28 -3.33
N LEU A 60 -3.43 10.81 -2.11
CA LEU A 60 -2.61 11.99 -1.82
C LEU A 60 -1.13 11.74 -2.14
N THR A 61 -0.62 10.58 -1.74
CA THR A 61 0.76 10.16 -2.00
C THR A 61 1.01 9.92 -3.49
N PHE A 62 0.04 9.35 -4.22
CA PHE A 62 0.10 9.17 -5.67
C PHE A 62 0.22 10.50 -6.41
N ILE A 63 -0.61 11.49 -6.06
CA ILE A 63 -0.55 12.83 -6.65
C ILE A 63 0.83 13.46 -6.42
N GLN A 64 1.41 13.29 -5.22
CA GLN A 64 2.75 13.78 -4.91
C GLN A 64 3.86 13.04 -5.68
N LEU A 65 3.74 11.73 -5.88
CA LEU A 65 4.70 10.94 -6.67
C LEU A 65 4.66 11.31 -8.15
N GLN A 66 3.45 11.46 -8.73
CA GLN A 66 3.24 11.94 -10.11
C GLN A 66 3.85 13.32 -10.33
N LYS A 67 3.58 14.28 -9.41
CA LYS A 67 4.17 15.63 -9.48
C LYS A 67 5.70 15.66 -9.45
N ASN A 68 6.34 14.64 -8.88
CA ASN A 68 7.80 14.53 -8.80
C ASN A 68 8.40 13.54 -9.82
N ASN A 69 7.61 13.05 -10.80
CA ASN A 69 8.01 12.04 -11.80
C ASN A 69 8.55 10.72 -11.20
N ILE A 70 8.14 10.37 -9.97
CA ILE A 70 8.57 9.13 -9.31
C ILE A 70 7.66 7.98 -9.76
N LYS A 71 8.25 6.97 -10.41
CA LYS A 71 7.54 5.76 -10.86
C LYS A 71 7.19 4.88 -9.66
N GLY A 72 6.04 4.20 -9.71
CA GLY A 72 5.57 3.26 -8.67
C GLY A 72 4.33 3.70 -7.90
N GLY A 73 3.95 4.98 -7.99
CA GLY A 73 2.71 5.48 -7.37
C GLY A 73 1.44 4.78 -7.88
N ALA A 74 1.38 4.42 -9.16
CA ALA A 74 0.23 3.72 -9.74
C ALA A 74 0.01 2.33 -9.11
N LEU A 75 1.10 1.63 -8.75
CA LEU A 75 1.02 0.32 -8.08
C LEU A 75 0.58 0.45 -6.61
N LEU A 76 0.98 1.53 -5.94
CA LEU A 76 0.55 1.86 -4.57
C LEU A 76 -0.93 2.26 -4.52
N LEU A 77 -1.40 2.99 -5.53
CA LEU A 77 -2.82 3.28 -5.69
C LEU A 77 -3.61 1.99 -5.98
N ALA A 78 -3.11 1.15 -6.89
CA ALA A 78 -3.73 -0.13 -7.21
C ALA A 78 -3.80 -1.05 -5.99
N SER A 79 -2.74 -1.18 -5.19
CA SER A 79 -2.75 -2.01 -3.98
C SER A 79 -3.75 -1.51 -2.93
N ALA A 80 -3.89 -0.20 -2.76
CA ALA A 80 -4.89 0.38 -1.86
C ALA A 80 -6.33 0.16 -2.36
N ILE A 81 -6.60 0.30 -3.66
CA ILE A 81 -7.90 0.00 -4.26
C ILE A 81 -8.25 -1.48 -4.06
N VAL A 82 -7.30 -2.36 -4.36
CA VAL A 82 -7.42 -3.81 -4.19
C VAL A 82 -7.69 -4.17 -2.72
N MET A 83 -7.04 -3.49 -1.77
CA MET A 83 -7.31 -3.64 -0.34
C MET A 83 -8.71 -3.18 0.07
N MET A 84 -9.19 -2.05 -0.48
CA MET A 84 -10.55 -1.58 -0.25
C MET A 84 -11.59 -2.55 -0.81
N VAL A 85 -11.40 -3.08 -2.02
CA VAL A 85 -12.26 -4.12 -2.59
C VAL A 85 -12.24 -5.38 -1.73
N PHE A 86 -11.07 -5.76 -1.19
CA PHE A 86 -10.96 -6.88 -0.26
C PHE A 86 -11.76 -6.67 1.02
N SER A 87 -11.79 -5.44 1.55
CA SER A 87 -12.63 -5.10 2.71
C SER A 87 -14.12 -5.29 2.46
N VAL A 88 -14.57 -5.23 1.20
CA VAL A 88 -15.97 -5.39 0.82
C VAL A 88 -16.34 -6.86 0.49
N PHE A 89 -15.45 -7.62 -0.17
CA PHE A 89 -15.82 -8.90 -0.78
C PHE A 89 -15.19 -10.17 -0.15
N ALA A 90 -14.18 -10.03 0.70
CA ALA A 90 -13.50 -11.12 1.44
C ALA A 90 -12.81 -12.25 0.63
N PHE A 91 -11.63 -12.61 1.15
CA PHE A 91 -10.86 -13.86 1.02
C PHE A 91 -9.87 -14.13 -0.14
N VAL A 92 -10.04 -13.64 -1.37
CA VAL A 92 -9.04 -13.93 -2.46
C VAL A 92 -8.05 -12.78 -2.75
N ILE A 93 -8.39 -11.54 -2.38
CA ILE A 93 -7.71 -10.35 -2.91
C ILE A 93 -6.47 -9.91 -2.09
N GLY A 94 -6.35 -10.32 -0.81
CA GLY A 94 -5.24 -9.92 0.05
C GLY A 94 -3.84 -10.36 -0.42
N LEU A 95 -3.73 -11.55 -1.02
CA LEU A 95 -2.46 -12.02 -1.62
C LEU A 95 -2.05 -11.17 -2.82
N ILE A 96 -3.02 -10.72 -3.63
CA ILE A 96 -2.79 -9.83 -4.76
C ILE A 96 -2.30 -8.47 -4.26
N THR A 97 -2.84 -7.95 -3.16
CA THR A 97 -2.34 -6.71 -2.52
C THR A 97 -0.88 -6.82 -2.11
N ILE A 98 -0.49 -7.94 -1.50
CA ILE A 98 0.89 -8.19 -1.04
C ILE A 98 1.83 -8.25 -2.25
N ILE A 99 1.45 -8.98 -3.31
CA ILE A 99 2.25 -9.12 -4.54
C ILE A 99 2.41 -7.76 -5.23
N LEU A 100 1.33 -7.00 -5.40
CA LEU A 100 1.37 -5.67 -6.04
C LEU A 100 2.20 -4.67 -5.23
N SER A 101 2.11 -4.71 -3.90
CA SER A 101 2.91 -3.85 -3.01
C SER A 101 4.40 -4.21 -3.07
N GLY A 102 4.73 -5.49 -3.14
CA GLY A 102 6.10 -5.98 -3.34
C GLY A 102 6.70 -5.51 -4.68
N LEU A 103 5.94 -5.62 -5.77
CA LEU A 103 6.35 -5.15 -7.09
C LEU A 103 6.49 -3.63 -7.15
N SER A 104 5.62 -2.88 -6.45
CA SER A 104 5.74 -1.42 -6.29
C SER A 104 7.08 -1.04 -5.67
N MET A 105 7.47 -1.68 -4.56
CA MET A 105 8.72 -1.38 -3.87
C MET A 105 9.96 -1.64 -4.74
N ARG A 106 9.97 -2.72 -5.52
CA ARG A 106 11.07 -3.01 -6.46
C ARG A 106 11.20 -1.92 -7.52
N LYS A 107 10.10 -1.55 -8.18
CA LYS A 107 10.11 -0.50 -9.22
C LYS A 107 10.48 0.88 -8.69
N ILE A 108 10.11 1.20 -7.44
CA ILE A 108 10.52 2.46 -6.80
C ILE A 108 12.03 2.49 -6.60
N LYS A 109 12.63 1.38 -6.12
CA LYS A 109 14.08 1.28 -5.93
C LYS A 109 14.85 1.36 -7.24
N GLU A 110 14.42 0.61 -8.26
CA GLU A 110 15.03 0.65 -9.60
C GLU A 110 14.96 2.06 -10.21
N SER A 111 13.82 2.75 -10.05
CA SER A 111 13.64 4.12 -10.51
C SER A 111 14.54 5.13 -9.79
N GLN A 112 14.87 4.92 -8.53
CA GLN A 112 15.80 5.81 -7.81
C GLN A 112 17.22 5.61 -8.31
N GLN A 113 17.66 4.36 -8.49
CA GLN A 113 18.99 4.05 -9.01
C GLN A 113 19.19 4.56 -10.44
N GLU A 114 18.18 4.45 -11.32
CA GLU A 114 18.26 5.00 -12.68
C GLU A 114 18.38 6.53 -12.69
N MET A 115 17.77 7.22 -11.71
CA MET A 115 17.85 8.68 -11.63
C MET A 115 19.17 9.15 -11.04
N GLU A 116 19.69 8.50 -10.01
CA GLU A 116 21.01 8.78 -9.43
C GLU A 116 22.12 8.55 -10.46
N PHE A 117 22.06 7.44 -11.20
CA PHE A 117 23.02 7.15 -12.27
C PHE A 117 22.96 8.18 -13.40
N LYS A 118 21.77 8.68 -13.76
CA LYS A 118 21.62 9.73 -14.78
C LYS A 118 22.05 11.12 -14.30
N GLU A 119 21.92 11.40 -13.02
CA GLU A 119 22.44 12.64 -12.42
C GLU A 119 23.98 12.61 -12.35
N GLU A 120 24.59 11.48 -12.00
CA GLU A 120 26.05 11.30 -12.07
C GLU A 120 26.58 11.44 -13.50
N LEU A 121 25.94 10.79 -14.48
CA LEU A 121 26.35 10.84 -15.88
C LEU A 121 26.14 12.22 -16.56
N ALA A 122 25.32 13.09 -15.97
CA ALA A 122 25.11 14.46 -16.44
C ALA A 122 25.98 15.49 -15.71
N ALA A 123 26.69 15.06 -14.66
CA ALA A 123 27.61 15.88 -13.88
C ALA A 123 29.10 15.68 -14.27
N GLU A 124 29.40 14.64 -15.06
CA GLU A 124 30.64 14.49 -15.86
C GLU A 124 30.55 15.20 -17.21
#